data_AF-A0A929T5T9-F1
#
_entry.id   AF-A0A929T5T9-F1
#
_cell.length_a   1.000
_cell.length_b   1.000
_cell.length_c   1.000
_cell.angle_alpha   90.00
_cell.angle_beta   90.00
_cell.angle_gamma   90.00
#
_symmetry.space_group_name_H-M   'P 1'
#
loop_
_entity.id
_entity.type
_entity.pdbx_description
1 polymer ?
#
loop_
_entity_poly.entity_id
_entity_poly.type
_entity_poly.pdbx_seq_one_letter_code
_entity_poly.pdbx_strand_id
1 'polypeptide(L)'
;MRRIKPFLGALLLGVCMFLTACSDQKEGKEAKQKTASFAESSQGEEKKETSAVIPITYSNLVDEETRNRVSAALKNAGLKDEKITDFFLAVDEYNNAVGKENLVQKMTTTDGPFPSMDSDRLIDLWLQNGGFVGRNCRITSFSLMGDFIAVKNPVAGDTTMLFSDFEAIGKKHLFQGEEKKKFDTLFSYIDVTNTHDTKELAKEIIASWKKKGISFHNDKMHMLSVFMTMDDGKNRVQEFIGHTGILLEDGDHYLFVEKLAFELPYQVEEFRSRQEVNDYLMACYDKDADGLTAKPVIFEDDQVMKEYRVLK
;
A
#
# COMPACT_ATOMS: atom_id res chain seq x y z
N MET A 1 -5.28 49.32 -6.29
CA MET A 1 -5.47 47.98 -6.88
C MET A 1 -4.11 47.30 -7.00
N ARG A 2 -3.71 46.49 -6.02
CA ARG A 2 -2.46 45.72 -6.03
C ARG A 2 -2.79 44.29 -6.48
N ARG A 3 -2.19 43.86 -7.59
CA ARG A 3 -2.24 42.47 -8.08
C ARG A 3 -1.46 41.58 -7.12
N ILE A 4 -2.15 40.64 -6.47
CA ILE A 4 -1.54 39.56 -5.69
C ILE A 4 -1.24 38.43 -6.69
N LYS A 5 0.03 38.03 -6.78
CA LYS A 5 0.45 36.80 -7.49
C LYS A 5 0.14 35.60 -6.59
N PRO A 6 -0.37 34.47 -7.12
CA PRO A 6 -0.58 33.28 -6.30
C PRO A 6 0.78 32.68 -5.93
N PHE A 7 0.96 32.46 -4.63
CA PHE A 7 2.10 31.77 -4.05
C PHE A 7 1.85 30.26 -4.25
N LEU A 8 2.53 29.67 -5.23
CA LEU A 8 2.52 28.23 -5.48
C LEU A 8 3.42 27.59 -4.40
N GLY A 9 2.83 27.25 -3.27
CA GLY A 9 3.51 26.46 -2.23
C GLY A 9 3.60 25.01 -2.70
N ALA A 10 4.80 24.58 -3.08
CA ALA A 10 5.12 23.17 -3.24
C ALA A 10 5.04 22.50 -1.86
N LEU A 11 3.97 21.73 -1.63
CA LEU A 11 3.85 20.85 -0.48
C LEU A 11 4.48 19.51 -0.90
N LEU A 12 5.59 19.14 -0.25
CA LEU A 12 6.18 17.81 -0.39
C LEU A 12 5.13 16.78 0.04
N LEU A 13 4.53 16.10 -0.95
CA LEU A 13 3.92 14.80 -0.75
C LEU A 13 5.03 13.87 -0.24
N GLY A 14 4.81 13.29 0.93
CA GLY A 14 5.57 12.14 1.41
C GLY A 14 5.27 10.94 0.54
N VAL A 15 5.82 10.95 -0.68
CA VAL A 15 6.10 9.74 -1.44
C VAL A 15 7.23 9.07 -0.66
N CYS A 16 7.03 7.83 -0.23
CA CYS A 16 8.14 6.96 0.15
C CYS A 16 9.10 6.89 -1.03
N MET A 17 10.09 7.79 -1.06
CA MET A 17 11.18 7.72 -2.01
C MET A 17 11.97 6.46 -1.69
N PHE A 18 11.82 5.45 -2.54
CA PHE A 18 12.81 4.39 -2.63
C PHE A 18 14.10 5.02 -3.16
N LEU A 19 15.00 5.40 -2.25
CA LEU A 19 16.36 5.79 -2.63
C LEU A 19 17.15 4.53 -2.96
N THR A 20 17.18 4.14 -4.23
CA THR A 20 18.14 3.15 -4.74
C THR A 20 19.52 3.79 -4.80
N ALA A 21 20.41 3.42 -3.88
CA ALA A 21 21.81 3.80 -3.90
C ALA A 21 22.57 2.95 -4.94
N CYS A 22 22.86 3.51 -6.12
CA CYS A 22 23.84 2.95 -7.03
C CYS A 22 25.25 3.33 -6.59
N SER A 23 26.05 2.32 -6.22
CA SER A 23 27.49 2.43 -6.07
C SER A 23 28.16 2.39 -7.43
N ASP A 24 28.97 3.38 -7.77
CA ASP A 24 29.95 3.25 -8.85
C ASP A 24 31.31 3.79 -8.40
N GLN A 25 32.32 2.92 -8.50
CA GLN A 25 33.72 3.25 -8.24
C GLN A 25 34.34 3.91 -9.47
N LYS A 26 35.02 5.06 -9.30
CA LYS A 26 36.41 5.24 -9.76
C LYS A 26 37.07 6.52 -9.24
N GLU A 27 38.37 6.36 -9.05
CA GLU A 27 39.39 7.15 -8.35
C GLU A 27 39.68 8.56 -8.90
N GLY A 28 40.26 9.43 -8.05
CA GLY A 28 41.19 10.47 -8.51
C GLY A 28 41.45 11.72 -7.66
N LYS A 29 42.31 11.59 -6.62
CA LYS A 29 43.30 12.58 -6.08
C LYS A 29 42.81 13.91 -5.44
N GLU A 30 42.89 14.01 -4.10
CA GLU A 30 43.97 14.63 -3.27
C GLU A 30 43.85 16.14 -3.02
N ALA A 31 43.55 16.53 -1.76
CA ALA A 31 44.49 17.26 -0.89
C ALA A 31 43.87 17.63 0.49
N LYS A 32 44.46 17.07 1.57
CA LYS A 32 44.90 17.70 2.85
C LYS A 32 44.02 18.82 3.47
N GLN A 33 43.69 18.87 4.77
CA GLN A 33 44.25 18.29 6.00
C GLN A 33 43.48 18.92 7.18
N LYS A 34 43.06 18.15 8.19
CA LYS A 34 43.41 18.34 9.62
C LYS A 34 42.71 17.35 10.53
N THR A 35 43.57 16.59 11.17
CA THR A 35 43.43 15.60 12.23
C THR A 35 42.86 16.20 13.51
N ALA A 36 41.94 15.47 14.16
CA ALA A 36 41.88 15.32 15.60
C ALA A 36 41.40 13.90 15.92
N SER A 37 42.28 13.14 16.57
CA SER A 37 42.15 11.74 16.95
C SER A 37 41.15 11.54 18.09
N PHE A 38 40.36 10.47 18.04
CA PHE A 38 39.94 9.75 19.24
C PHE A 38 40.00 8.24 18.99
N ALA A 39 40.33 7.51 20.04
CA ALA A 39 40.97 6.21 20.05
C ALA A 39 40.11 5.02 19.55
N GLU A 40 40.79 4.03 18.97
CA GLU A 40 40.30 2.67 18.74
C GLU A 40 40.21 1.88 20.05
N SER A 41 39.05 1.30 20.32
CA SER A 41 38.78 -0.04 20.85
C SER A 41 37.26 -0.14 20.96
N SER A 42 36.54 -1.20 20.64
CA SER A 42 36.87 -2.59 20.34
C SER A 42 35.67 -3.17 19.58
N GLN A 43 35.94 -4.17 18.77
CA GLN A 43 35.02 -5.08 18.07
C GLN A 43 33.62 -5.18 18.70
N GLY A 44 32.62 -4.65 17.99
CA GLY A 44 31.24 -5.10 18.07
C GLY A 44 30.92 -5.72 16.71
N GLU A 45 30.62 -7.01 16.69
CA GLU A 45 30.15 -7.71 15.50
C GLU A 45 28.94 -6.96 14.94
N GLU A 46 29.09 -6.36 13.75
CA GLU A 46 27.94 -6.04 12.91
C GLU A 46 27.27 -7.37 12.55
N LYS A 47 26.27 -7.74 13.33
CA LYS A 47 25.23 -8.63 12.83
C LYS A 47 24.62 -7.94 11.63
N LYS A 48 25.02 -8.38 10.44
CA LYS A 48 24.18 -8.29 9.24
C LYS A 48 22.85 -8.92 9.60
N GLU A 49 21.87 -8.10 9.97
CA GLU A 49 20.47 -8.47 9.95
C GLU A 49 20.15 -8.85 8.51
N THR A 50 20.02 -10.15 8.31
CA THR A 50 19.57 -10.71 7.05
C THR A 50 18.08 -10.38 6.96
N SER A 51 17.74 -9.22 6.41
CA SER A 51 16.43 -9.12 5.77
C SER A 51 16.38 -10.27 4.77
N ALA A 52 15.49 -11.23 5.03
CA ALA A 52 15.33 -12.33 4.10
C ALA A 52 15.00 -11.70 2.75
N VAL A 53 15.87 -11.89 1.78
CA VAL A 53 15.54 -11.59 0.38
C VAL A 53 14.41 -12.58 0.07
N ILE A 54 13.18 -12.09 -0.01
CA ILE A 54 12.00 -12.91 -0.32
C ILE A 54 11.68 -12.67 -1.79
N PRO A 55 12.10 -13.55 -2.72
CA PRO A 55 11.58 -13.53 -4.08
C PRO A 55 10.05 -13.53 -4.07
N ILE A 56 9.45 -12.69 -4.88
CA ILE A 56 8.00 -12.69 -5.11
C ILE A 56 7.72 -13.04 -6.55
N THR A 57 6.62 -13.76 -6.79
CA THR A 57 6.13 -14.05 -8.14
C THR A 57 4.95 -13.13 -8.39
N TYR A 58 5.05 -12.25 -9.40
CA TYR A 58 4.05 -11.21 -9.65
C TYR A 58 3.77 -11.00 -11.15
N SER A 59 2.63 -10.37 -11.45
CA SER A 59 2.23 -9.97 -12.80
C SER A 59 1.58 -8.59 -12.80
N ASN A 60 1.75 -7.85 -13.90
CA ASN A 60 1.02 -6.60 -14.16
C ASN A 60 -0.28 -6.80 -14.97
N LEU A 61 -0.80 -8.04 -15.00
CA LEU A 61 -2.08 -8.38 -15.62
C LEU A 61 -2.13 -8.03 -17.12
N VAL A 62 -1.00 -8.20 -17.81
CA VAL A 62 -0.88 -7.99 -19.25
C VAL A 62 -1.37 -9.22 -20.02
N ASP A 63 -1.05 -10.43 -19.54
CA ASP A 63 -1.41 -11.70 -20.16
C ASP A 63 -2.81 -12.19 -19.78
N GLU A 64 -3.46 -12.89 -20.72
CA GLU A 64 -4.78 -13.47 -20.50
C GLU A 64 -4.77 -14.61 -19.47
N GLU A 65 -3.68 -15.37 -19.35
CA GLU A 65 -3.59 -16.51 -18.43
C GLU A 65 -3.74 -16.05 -16.98
N THR A 66 -2.95 -15.07 -16.56
CA THR A 66 -3.03 -14.48 -15.21
C THR A 66 -4.39 -13.81 -14.99
N ARG A 67 -4.90 -13.06 -15.99
CA ARG A 67 -6.22 -12.41 -15.88
C ARG A 67 -7.35 -13.42 -15.69
N ASN A 68 -7.31 -14.55 -16.40
CA ASN A 68 -8.28 -15.62 -16.27
C ASN A 68 -8.21 -16.27 -14.88
N ARG A 69 -7.00 -16.49 -14.36
CA ARG A 69 -6.79 -17.02 -13.00
C ARG A 69 -7.35 -16.09 -11.92
N VAL A 70 -7.02 -14.79 -11.98
CA VAL A 70 -7.57 -13.77 -11.07
C VAL A 70 -9.09 -13.67 -11.21
N SER A 71 -9.63 -13.67 -12.43
CA SER A 71 -11.07 -13.66 -12.68
C SER A 71 -11.76 -14.88 -12.04
N ALA A 72 -11.18 -16.07 -12.17
CA ALA A 72 -11.71 -17.29 -11.58
C ALA A 72 -11.71 -17.22 -10.04
N ALA A 73 -10.64 -16.73 -9.43
CA ALA A 73 -10.54 -16.55 -7.97
C ALA A 73 -11.59 -15.54 -7.46
N LEU A 74 -11.75 -14.39 -8.13
CA LEU A 74 -12.77 -13.39 -7.79
C LEU A 74 -14.21 -13.95 -7.92
N LYS A 75 -14.49 -14.71 -8.98
CA LYS A 75 -15.79 -15.39 -9.16
C LYS A 75 -16.03 -16.44 -8.08
N ASN A 76 -15.01 -17.21 -7.73
CA ASN A 76 -15.09 -18.23 -6.68
C ASN A 76 -15.37 -17.60 -5.30
N ALA A 77 -14.86 -16.40 -5.05
CA ALA A 77 -15.19 -15.58 -3.88
C ALA A 77 -16.57 -14.91 -3.96
N GLY A 78 -17.34 -15.11 -5.04
CA GLY A 78 -18.69 -14.59 -5.19
C GLY A 78 -18.77 -13.13 -5.63
N LEU A 79 -17.67 -12.52 -6.09
CA LEU A 79 -17.71 -11.18 -6.66
C LEU A 79 -18.53 -11.18 -7.97
N LYS A 80 -19.39 -10.18 -8.14
CA LYS A 80 -20.25 -10.03 -9.32
C LYS A 80 -19.42 -9.83 -10.59
N ASP A 81 -19.86 -10.42 -11.71
CA ASP A 81 -19.20 -10.30 -13.02
C ASP A 81 -19.01 -8.84 -13.47
N GLU A 82 -19.95 -7.95 -13.14
CA GLU A 82 -19.83 -6.51 -13.40
C GLU A 82 -18.62 -5.90 -12.68
N LYS A 83 -18.43 -6.18 -11.39
CA LYS A 83 -17.29 -5.68 -10.61
C LYS A 83 -15.95 -6.24 -11.11
N ILE A 84 -15.94 -7.49 -11.56
CA ILE A 84 -14.76 -8.12 -12.17
C ILE A 84 -14.42 -7.45 -13.51
N THR A 85 -15.44 -7.16 -14.31
CA THR A 85 -15.28 -6.45 -15.58
C THR A 85 -14.74 -5.04 -15.34
N ASP A 86 -15.30 -4.30 -14.39
CA ASP A 86 -14.85 -2.95 -14.02
C ASP A 86 -13.40 -2.93 -13.51
N PHE A 87 -13.01 -3.94 -12.73
CA PHE A 87 -11.62 -4.10 -12.29
C PHE A 87 -10.67 -4.24 -13.48
N PHE A 88 -10.95 -5.14 -14.42
CA PHE A 88 -10.10 -5.32 -15.59
C PHE A 88 -10.12 -4.14 -16.56
N LEU A 89 -11.23 -3.40 -16.65
CA LEU A 89 -11.29 -2.13 -17.37
C LEU A 89 -10.37 -1.07 -16.75
N ALA A 90 -10.28 -1.03 -15.41
CA ALA A 90 -9.37 -0.13 -14.71
C ALA A 90 -7.88 -0.54 -14.89
N VAL A 91 -7.60 -1.84 -14.95
CA VAL A 91 -6.28 -2.38 -15.32
C VAL A 91 -5.92 -1.98 -16.75
N ASP A 92 -6.84 -2.14 -17.70
CA ASP A 92 -6.60 -1.80 -19.10
C ASP A 92 -6.42 -0.30 -19.31
N GLU A 93 -7.18 0.53 -18.59
CA GLU A 93 -6.98 1.99 -18.57
C GLU A 93 -5.55 2.36 -18.19
N TYR A 94 -5.02 1.77 -17.11
CA TYR A 94 -3.64 2.02 -16.69
C TYR A 94 -2.63 1.45 -17.69
N ASN A 95 -2.74 0.17 -18.03
CA ASN A 95 -1.78 -0.52 -18.90
C ASN A 95 -1.69 0.12 -20.30
N ASN A 96 -2.80 0.67 -20.82
CA ASN A 96 -2.79 1.41 -22.08
C ASN A 96 -2.17 2.80 -21.94
N ALA A 97 -2.37 3.49 -20.82
CA ALA A 97 -1.79 4.81 -20.57
C ALA A 97 -0.26 4.75 -20.42
N VAL A 98 0.26 3.71 -19.77
CA VAL A 98 1.71 3.56 -19.56
C VAL A 98 2.41 2.72 -20.64
N GLY A 99 1.67 2.14 -21.59
CA GLY A 99 2.23 1.23 -22.59
C GLY A 99 2.59 -0.14 -22.01
N LYS A 100 1.95 -1.20 -22.53
CA LYS A 100 2.09 -2.58 -22.03
C LYS A 100 3.52 -3.09 -22.08
N GLU A 101 4.34 -2.60 -23.01
CA GLU A 101 5.76 -2.95 -23.15
C GLU A 101 6.63 -2.49 -21.98
N ASN A 102 6.16 -1.53 -21.18
CA ASN A 102 6.85 -1.04 -19.97
C ASN A 102 6.48 -1.87 -18.73
N LEU A 103 5.64 -2.89 -18.87
CA LEU A 103 5.13 -3.75 -17.81
C LEU A 103 5.63 -5.18 -17.97
N VAL A 104 5.52 -5.97 -16.92
CA VAL A 104 5.83 -7.39 -17.00
C VAL A 104 4.74 -8.13 -17.79
N GLN A 105 5.17 -8.90 -18.78
CA GLN A 105 4.28 -9.51 -19.78
C GLN A 105 3.52 -10.74 -19.28
N LYS A 106 3.99 -11.40 -18.21
CA LYS A 106 3.40 -12.61 -17.61
C LYS A 106 3.89 -12.79 -16.18
N MET A 107 3.32 -13.73 -15.42
CA MET A 107 3.84 -14.08 -14.09
C MET A 107 5.37 -14.29 -14.10
N THR A 108 6.06 -13.53 -13.27
CA THR A 108 7.53 -13.47 -13.22
C THR A 108 8.00 -13.41 -11.77
N THR A 109 9.05 -14.15 -11.46
CA THR A 109 9.68 -14.16 -10.14
C THR A 109 10.82 -13.16 -10.08
N THR A 110 10.86 -12.34 -9.04
CA THR A 110 11.91 -11.36 -8.77
C THR A 110 13.12 -12.00 -8.09
N ASP A 111 14.30 -11.37 -8.21
CA ASP A 111 15.48 -11.75 -7.44
C ASP A 111 15.45 -11.21 -5.99
N GLY A 112 14.52 -10.30 -5.69
CA GLY A 112 14.40 -9.63 -4.40
C GLY A 112 12.95 -9.37 -3.97
N PRO A 113 12.74 -8.69 -2.83
CA PRO A 113 11.40 -8.48 -2.26
C PRO A 113 10.49 -7.54 -3.05
N PHE A 114 11.03 -6.90 -4.09
CA PHE A 114 10.28 -5.95 -4.90
C PHE A 114 10.49 -6.20 -6.40
N PRO A 115 9.47 -5.93 -7.22
CA PRO A 115 9.60 -5.78 -8.65
C PRO A 115 10.72 -4.80 -9.02
N SER A 116 11.57 -5.17 -9.96
CA SER A 116 12.43 -4.18 -10.62
C SER A 116 11.62 -3.53 -11.74
N MET A 117 11.21 -2.28 -11.55
CA MET A 117 10.52 -1.49 -12.55
C MET A 117 11.05 -0.06 -12.59
N ASP A 118 10.99 0.56 -13.77
CA ASP A 118 11.30 1.97 -13.97
C ASP A 118 10.12 2.83 -13.51
N SER A 119 9.96 2.97 -12.19
CA SER A 119 8.83 3.65 -11.57
C SER A 119 8.71 5.10 -12.02
N ASP A 120 9.83 5.81 -12.18
CA ASP A 120 9.83 7.22 -12.64
C ASP A 120 9.22 7.33 -14.04
N ARG A 121 9.64 6.44 -14.95
CA ARG A 121 9.05 6.37 -16.30
C ARG A 121 7.55 6.04 -16.27
N LEU A 122 7.12 5.10 -15.44
CA LEU A 122 5.70 4.74 -15.32
C LEU A 122 4.86 5.91 -14.77
N ILE A 123 5.39 6.64 -13.79
CA ILE A 123 4.78 7.85 -13.24
C ILE A 123 4.64 8.91 -14.33
N ASP A 124 5.71 9.20 -15.07
CA ASP A 124 5.70 10.19 -16.15
C ASP A 124 4.67 9.84 -17.23
N LEU A 125 4.63 8.58 -17.65
CA LEU A 125 3.66 8.11 -18.65
C LEU A 125 2.22 8.19 -18.13
N TRP A 126 1.98 7.83 -16.87
CA TRP A 126 0.66 7.97 -16.27
C TRP A 126 0.22 9.44 -16.16
N LEU A 127 1.09 10.33 -15.69
CA LEU A 127 0.80 11.77 -15.61
C LEU A 127 0.53 12.38 -16.99
N GLN A 128 1.21 11.89 -18.02
CA GLN A 128 1.01 12.35 -19.40
C GLN A 128 -0.30 11.84 -20.00
N ASN A 129 -0.68 10.58 -19.74
CA ASN A 129 -1.72 9.88 -20.51
C ASN A 129 -2.99 9.53 -19.71
N GLY A 130 -2.93 9.45 -18.38
CA GLY A 130 -4.03 8.96 -17.53
C GLY A 130 -5.20 9.94 -17.37
N GLY A 131 -4.94 11.25 -17.45
CA GLY A 131 -5.99 12.28 -17.48
C GLY A 131 -6.71 12.56 -16.14
N PHE A 132 -6.24 11.98 -15.05
CA PHE A 132 -6.60 12.27 -13.65
C PHE A 132 -5.57 11.68 -12.69
N VAL A 133 -5.73 11.92 -11.38
CA VAL A 133 -4.78 11.42 -10.38
C VAL A 133 -4.58 9.90 -10.44
N GLY A 134 -5.65 9.10 -10.61
CA GLY A 134 -5.59 7.64 -10.75
C GLY A 134 -6.44 6.89 -9.73
N ARG A 135 -6.31 5.56 -9.66
CA ARG A 135 -6.84 4.75 -8.55
C ARG A 135 -5.67 4.22 -7.72
N ASN A 136 -5.80 4.28 -6.40
CA ASN A 136 -4.81 3.77 -5.45
C ASN A 136 -5.30 2.46 -4.77
N CYS A 137 -4.56 2.01 -3.77
CA CYS A 137 -4.84 0.82 -2.97
C CYS A 137 -6.24 0.85 -2.34
N ARG A 138 -6.63 1.97 -1.72
CA ARG A 138 -7.92 2.14 -1.02
C ARG A 138 -9.09 2.03 -1.99
N ILE A 139 -9.04 2.77 -3.10
CA ILE A 139 -10.09 2.77 -4.12
C ILE A 139 -10.21 1.38 -4.76
N THR A 140 -9.09 0.76 -5.11
CA THR A 140 -9.08 -0.54 -5.77
C THR A 140 -9.64 -1.62 -4.85
N SER A 141 -9.15 -1.68 -3.61
CA SER A 141 -9.60 -2.67 -2.62
C SER A 141 -11.08 -2.48 -2.26
N PHE A 142 -11.54 -1.25 -2.11
CA PHE A 142 -12.97 -0.98 -1.85
C PHE A 142 -13.86 -1.28 -3.06
N SER A 143 -13.37 -1.08 -4.28
CA SER A 143 -14.13 -1.44 -5.50
C SER A 143 -14.39 -2.96 -5.57
N LEU A 144 -13.43 -3.77 -5.12
CA LEU A 144 -13.53 -5.24 -5.08
C LEU A 144 -14.31 -5.75 -3.86
N MET A 145 -14.07 -5.18 -2.68
CA MET A 145 -14.56 -5.73 -1.40
C MET A 145 -15.79 -4.99 -0.83
N GLY A 146 -16.12 -3.79 -1.33
CA GLY A 146 -17.13 -2.90 -0.73
C GLY A 146 -18.53 -3.50 -0.57
N ASP A 147 -18.94 -4.40 -1.47
CA ASP A 147 -20.22 -5.13 -1.38
C ASP A 147 -20.26 -6.10 -0.19
N PHE A 148 -19.10 -6.57 0.28
CA PHE A 148 -18.93 -7.49 1.40
C PHE A 148 -18.61 -6.78 2.72
N ILE A 149 -18.55 -5.45 2.71
CA ILE A 149 -18.30 -4.63 3.92
C ILE A 149 -19.61 -4.01 4.40
N ALA A 150 -19.99 -4.33 5.64
CA ALA A 150 -21.06 -3.65 6.34
C ALA A 150 -20.48 -2.50 7.18
N VAL A 151 -21.19 -1.37 7.23
CA VAL A 151 -20.90 -0.24 8.13
C VAL A 151 -22.23 0.22 8.71
N LYS A 152 -22.52 -0.14 9.96
CA LYS A 152 -23.83 0.14 10.57
C LYS A 152 -23.98 1.59 11.04
N ASN A 153 -22.87 2.20 11.48
CA ASN A 153 -22.82 3.57 11.98
C ASN A 153 -21.79 4.37 11.17
N PRO A 154 -22.12 4.82 9.95
CA PRO A 154 -21.18 5.50 9.07
C PRO A 154 -20.83 6.90 9.60
N VAL A 155 -19.77 6.97 10.41
CA VAL A 155 -19.20 8.20 10.96
C VAL A 155 -17.70 8.17 10.68
N ALA A 156 -17.26 9.02 9.76
CA ALA A 156 -15.84 9.18 9.46
C ALA A 156 -15.12 9.88 10.63
N GLY A 157 -13.89 9.45 10.89
CA GLY A 157 -12.90 10.21 11.66
C GLY A 157 -12.30 11.34 10.81
N ASP A 158 -11.00 11.59 10.96
CA ASP A 158 -10.32 12.55 10.09
C ASP A 158 -10.11 11.98 8.68
N THR A 159 -10.47 12.76 7.66
CA THR A 159 -10.36 12.39 6.24
C THR A 159 -9.47 13.36 5.47
N THR A 160 -8.73 14.24 6.14
CA THR A 160 -7.93 15.31 5.52
C THR A 160 -6.93 14.75 4.51
N MET A 161 -6.31 13.61 4.84
CA MET A 161 -5.31 12.95 3.98
C MET A 161 -5.93 12.05 2.88
N LEU A 162 -7.25 12.03 2.73
CA LEU A 162 -7.97 11.32 1.66
C LEU A 162 -8.28 12.24 0.45
N PHE A 163 -7.69 13.43 0.37
CA PHE A 163 -8.03 14.42 -0.65
C PHE A 163 -7.81 13.91 -2.09
N SER A 164 -6.70 13.21 -2.37
CA SER A 164 -6.44 12.61 -3.69
C SER A 164 -7.42 11.49 -4.01
N ASP A 165 -7.84 10.70 -3.01
CA ASP A 165 -8.86 9.67 -3.17
C ASP A 165 -10.20 10.31 -3.56
N PHE A 166 -10.57 11.40 -2.89
CA PHE A 166 -11.82 12.11 -3.18
C PHE A 166 -11.80 12.77 -4.55
N GLU A 167 -10.65 13.29 -4.99
CA GLU A 167 -10.47 13.78 -6.36
C GLU A 167 -10.68 12.65 -7.38
N ALA A 168 -10.02 11.51 -7.18
CA ALA A 168 -10.16 10.33 -8.04
C ALA A 168 -11.61 9.82 -8.10
N ILE A 169 -12.24 9.63 -6.94
CA ILE A 169 -13.62 9.17 -6.80
C ILE A 169 -14.57 10.15 -7.48
N GLY A 170 -14.38 11.45 -7.28
CA GLY A 170 -15.20 12.50 -7.90
C GLY A 170 -15.05 12.54 -9.42
N LYS A 171 -13.82 12.46 -9.93
CA LYS A 171 -13.50 12.53 -11.36
C LYS A 171 -14.07 11.37 -12.17
N LYS A 172 -14.07 10.16 -11.60
CA LYS A 172 -14.56 8.93 -12.24
C LYS A 172 -15.93 8.47 -11.74
N HIS A 173 -16.56 9.25 -10.84
CA HIS A 173 -17.85 8.94 -10.22
C HIS A 173 -17.92 7.55 -9.58
N LEU A 174 -16.82 7.10 -8.94
CA LEU A 174 -16.62 5.71 -8.52
C LEU A 174 -17.59 5.27 -7.43
N PHE A 175 -17.79 6.11 -6.41
CA PHE A 175 -18.61 5.81 -5.24
C PHE A 175 -19.54 6.99 -4.96
N GLN A 176 -20.81 6.71 -4.66
CA GLN A 176 -21.82 7.72 -4.36
C GLN A 176 -22.71 7.31 -3.20
N GLY A 177 -23.40 8.28 -2.59
CA GLY A 177 -24.37 8.04 -1.53
C GLY A 177 -23.81 7.21 -0.38
N GLU A 178 -24.45 6.09 -0.06
CA GLU A 178 -24.06 5.20 1.03
C GLU A 178 -22.71 4.51 0.80
N GLU A 179 -22.36 4.18 -0.44
CA GLU A 179 -21.07 3.56 -0.77
C GLU A 179 -19.91 4.52 -0.45
N LYS A 180 -20.08 5.81 -0.77
CA LYS A 180 -19.10 6.85 -0.41
C LYS A 180 -18.98 7.02 1.10
N LYS A 181 -20.09 7.01 1.84
CA LYS A 181 -20.07 7.11 3.31
C LYS A 181 -19.36 5.92 3.95
N LYS A 182 -19.53 4.71 3.41
CA LYS A 182 -18.80 3.52 3.84
C LYS A 182 -17.30 3.68 3.60
N PHE A 183 -16.90 4.10 2.40
CA PHE A 183 -15.50 4.38 2.06
C PHE A 183 -14.88 5.38 3.05
N ASP A 184 -15.55 6.51 3.28
CA ASP A 184 -15.07 7.57 4.17
C ASP A 184 -14.92 7.07 5.61
N THR A 185 -15.86 6.25 6.07
CA THR A 185 -15.84 5.69 7.43
C THR A 185 -14.73 4.67 7.62
N LEU A 186 -14.50 3.81 6.63
CA LEU A 186 -13.50 2.74 6.66
C LEU A 186 -12.08 3.31 6.63
N PHE A 187 -11.80 4.25 5.72
CA PHE A 187 -10.46 4.80 5.49
C PHE A 187 -10.14 6.08 6.26
N SER A 188 -11.10 6.64 7.01
CA SER A 188 -10.80 7.73 7.94
C SER A 188 -9.81 7.31 9.02
N TYR A 189 -9.00 8.27 9.44
CA TYR A 189 -8.00 8.13 10.49
C TYR A 189 -8.67 7.91 11.83
N ILE A 190 -7.97 7.20 12.71
CA ILE A 190 -8.43 6.80 14.03
C ILE A 190 -7.52 7.44 15.05
N ASP A 191 -8.04 8.37 15.84
CA ASP A 191 -7.29 8.90 16.99
C ASP A 191 -6.99 7.77 17.99
N VAL A 192 -5.72 7.66 18.37
CA VAL A 192 -5.24 6.63 19.30
C VAL A 192 -4.39 7.22 20.43
N THR A 193 -4.09 6.40 21.43
CA THR A 193 -3.06 6.68 22.43
C THR A 193 -1.67 6.76 21.76
N ASN A 194 -0.84 7.72 22.17
CA ASN A 194 0.57 7.79 21.74
C ASN A 194 1.36 6.67 22.45
N THR A 195 1.52 5.53 21.78
CA THR A 195 2.18 4.33 22.26
C THR A 195 2.89 3.62 21.11
N HIS A 196 3.93 2.85 21.41
CA HIS A 196 4.59 1.97 20.44
C HIS A 196 4.14 0.51 20.59
N ASP A 197 3.23 0.21 21.54
CA ASP A 197 2.66 -1.13 21.72
C ASP A 197 1.60 -1.41 20.65
N THR A 198 1.97 -2.20 19.66
CA THR A 198 1.08 -2.60 18.56
C THR A 198 -0.16 -3.35 19.03
N LYS A 199 -0.13 -4.01 20.20
CA LYS A 199 -1.32 -4.67 20.77
C LYS A 199 -2.29 -3.66 21.38
N GLU A 200 -1.79 -2.55 21.91
CA GLU A 200 -2.63 -1.46 22.41
C GLU A 200 -3.30 -0.74 21.24
N LEU A 201 -2.52 -0.35 20.22
CA LEU A 201 -3.02 0.25 18.98
C LEU A 201 -4.08 -0.62 18.30
N ALA A 202 -3.81 -1.92 18.13
CA ALA A 202 -4.75 -2.86 17.55
C ALA A 202 -6.09 -2.91 18.31
N LYS A 203 -6.06 -2.87 19.65
CA LYS A 203 -7.30 -2.85 20.45
C LYS A 203 -8.11 -1.58 20.22
N GLU A 204 -7.45 -0.43 20.10
CA GLU A 204 -8.13 0.85 19.83
C GLU A 204 -8.72 0.91 18.42
N ILE A 205 -7.99 0.40 17.41
CA ILE A 205 -8.49 0.25 16.04
C ILE A 205 -9.74 -0.65 16.01
N ILE A 206 -9.66 -1.85 16.60
CA ILE A 206 -10.79 -2.80 16.69
C ILE A 206 -11.98 -2.15 17.42
N ALA A 207 -11.74 -1.44 18.52
CA ALA A 207 -12.80 -0.75 19.26
C ALA A 207 -13.48 0.34 18.41
N SER A 208 -12.69 1.12 17.66
CA SER A 208 -13.19 2.15 16.74
C SER A 208 -14.06 1.52 15.64
N TRP A 209 -13.58 0.47 14.98
CA TRP A 209 -14.30 -0.24 13.93
C TRP A 209 -15.58 -0.91 14.45
N LYS A 210 -15.54 -1.51 15.64
CA LYS A 210 -16.72 -2.07 16.30
C LYS A 210 -17.77 -1.01 16.61
N LYS A 211 -17.37 0.20 17.04
CA LYS A 211 -18.30 1.33 17.28
C LYS A 211 -18.97 1.80 15.97
N LYS A 212 -18.21 1.84 14.88
CA LYS A 212 -18.69 2.13 13.52
C LYS A 212 -19.54 0.98 12.94
N GLY A 213 -19.53 -0.18 13.59
CA GLY A 213 -20.21 -1.39 13.14
C GLY A 213 -19.67 -1.88 11.80
N ILE A 214 -18.35 -1.80 11.63
CA ILE A 214 -17.63 -2.33 10.47
C ILE A 214 -17.51 -3.84 10.64
N SER A 215 -17.87 -4.61 9.61
CA SER A 215 -17.65 -6.05 9.54
C SER A 215 -17.52 -6.50 8.09
N PHE A 216 -16.77 -7.58 7.87
CA PHE A 216 -16.45 -8.14 6.56
C PHE A 216 -17.15 -9.49 6.40
N HIS A 217 -17.65 -9.77 5.20
CA HIS A 217 -18.55 -10.89 4.93
C HIS A 217 -18.13 -11.66 3.68
N ASN A 218 -16.96 -12.28 3.72
CA ASN A 218 -16.48 -13.20 2.69
C ASN A 218 -15.52 -14.23 3.32
N ASP A 219 -15.51 -15.45 2.79
CA ASP A 219 -14.69 -16.56 3.30
C ASP A 219 -13.49 -16.91 2.41
N LYS A 220 -13.40 -16.33 1.21
CA LYS A 220 -12.38 -16.63 0.19
C LYS A 220 -11.63 -15.39 -0.32
N MET A 221 -12.12 -14.20 0.01
CA MET A 221 -11.54 -12.92 -0.34
C MET A 221 -11.46 -12.07 0.92
N HIS A 222 -10.29 -11.56 1.25
CA HIS A 222 -10.04 -10.79 2.47
C HIS A 222 -9.36 -9.47 2.16
N MET A 223 -9.75 -8.41 2.85
CA MET A 223 -9.05 -7.12 2.76
C MET A 223 -7.90 -7.13 3.76
N LEU A 224 -6.66 -7.08 3.26
CA LEU A 224 -5.52 -6.86 4.13
C LEU A 224 -5.27 -5.37 4.28
N SER A 225 -5.14 -4.89 5.51
CA SER A 225 -4.92 -3.48 5.82
C SER A 225 -3.67 -3.32 6.66
N VAL A 226 -2.71 -2.54 6.17
CA VAL A 226 -1.50 -2.16 6.91
C VAL A 226 -1.79 -0.84 7.60
N PHE A 227 -1.97 -0.89 8.91
CA PHE A 227 -2.11 0.29 9.76
C PHE A 227 -0.76 0.88 10.08
N MET A 228 -0.67 2.21 9.97
CA MET A 228 0.54 2.99 10.24
C MET A 228 0.19 4.20 11.12
N THR A 229 1.15 4.57 11.96
CA THR A 229 1.03 5.71 12.86
C THR A 229 1.36 7.02 12.14
N MET A 230 0.48 8.00 12.29
CA MET A 230 0.73 9.41 12.00
C MET A 230 0.94 10.16 13.32
N ASP A 231 2.16 10.66 13.54
CA ASP A 231 2.49 11.59 14.62
C ASP A 231 3.22 12.80 14.03
N ASP A 232 2.53 13.94 13.94
CA ASP A 232 3.10 15.20 13.45
C ASP A 232 3.65 16.09 14.58
N GLY A 233 3.66 15.57 15.82
CA GLY A 233 4.10 16.27 17.03
C GLY A 233 3.21 17.44 17.46
N LYS A 234 2.07 17.67 16.80
CA LYS A 234 1.18 18.81 17.04
C LYS A 234 -0.26 18.39 17.33
N ASN A 235 -0.73 17.40 16.61
CA ASN A 235 -2.07 16.85 16.70
C ASN A 235 -2.06 15.56 17.53
N ARG A 236 -3.25 15.00 17.76
CA ARG A 236 -3.35 13.66 18.37
C ARG A 236 -2.71 12.65 17.43
N VAL A 237 -2.04 11.66 18.01
CA VAL A 237 -1.54 10.52 17.25
C VAL A 237 -2.72 9.76 16.65
N GLN A 238 -2.57 9.36 15.38
CA GLN A 238 -3.61 8.68 14.64
C GLN A 238 -3.07 7.42 13.97
N GLU A 239 -3.90 6.39 13.90
CA GLU A 239 -3.70 5.23 13.04
C GLU A 239 -4.50 5.39 11.75
N PHE A 240 -3.90 5.01 10.63
CA PHE A 240 -4.56 5.03 9.34
C PHE A 240 -4.12 3.84 8.49
N ILE A 241 -4.96 3.46 7.53
CA ILE A 241 -4.58 2.46 6.52
C ILE A 241 -3.60 3.12 5.55
N GLY A 242 -2.31 2.84 5.76
CA GLY A 242 -1.22 3.28 4.88
C GLY A 242 -1.19 2.48 3.57
N HIS A 243 -1.57 1.20 3.64
CA HIS A 243 -1.73 0.35 2.46
C HIS A 243 -2.85 -0.69 2.66
N THR A 244 -3.47 -1.09 1.56
CA THR A 244 -4.44 -2.18 1.55
C THR A 244 -4.45 -2.92 0.21
N GLY A 245 -4.71 -4.21 0.25
CA GLY A 245 -4.89 -5.05 -0.93
C GLY A 245 -5.89 -6.17 -0.65
N ILE A 246 -6.22 -6.93 -1.68
CA ILE A 246 -7.20 -8.02 -1.61
C ILE A 246 -6.50 -9.36 -1.72
N LEU A 247 -6.57 -10.17 -0.67
CA LEU A 247 -6.08 -11.54 -0.66
C LEU A 247 -7.18 -12.49 -1.13
N LEU A 248 -6.93 -13.24 -2.19
CA LEU A 248 -7.83 -14.23 -2.76
C LEU A 248 -7.31 -15.64 -2.50
N GLU A 249 -8.18 -16.55 -2.09
CA GLU A 249 -7.88 -17.99 -2.10
C GLU A 249 -7.85 -18.51 -3.54
N ASP A 250 -6.76 -19.21 -3.88
CA ASP A 250 -6.53 -19.79 -5.20
C ASP A 250 -5.93 -21.20 -5.07
N GLY A 251 -6.79 -22.17 -4.74
CA GLY A 251 -6.36 -23.55 -4.51
C GLY A 251 -5.48 -23.67 -3.26
N ASP A 252 -4.24 -24.10 -3.46
CA ASP A 252 -3.20 -24.18 -2.42
C ASP A 252 -2.32 -22.91 -2.34
N HIS A 253 -2.67 -21.87 -3.11
CA HIS A 253 -1.98 -20.59 -3.15
C HIS A 253 -2.93 -19.44 -2.82
N TYR A 254 -2.34 -18.25 -2.71
CA TYR A 254 -3.04 -17.00 -2.53
C TYR A 254 -2.61 -16.02 -3.60
N LEU A 255 -3.58 -15.26 -4.12
CA LEU A 255 -3.32 -14.14 -5.01
C LEU A 255 -3.60 -12.85 -4.24
N PHE A 256 -2.57 -12.02 -4.07
CA PHE A 256 -2.72 -10.69 -3.48
C PHE A 256 -2.87 -9.69 -4.62
N VAL A 257 -4.01 -9.00 -4.70
CA VAL A 257 -4.27 -7.98 -5.70
C VAL A 257 -4.00 -6.62 -5.08
N GLU A 258 -3.03 -5.90 -5.65
CA GLU A 258 -2.60 -4.61 -5.12
C GLU A 258 -2.53 -3.50 -6.18
N LYS A 259 -2.58 -2.26 -5.68
CA LYS A 259 -2.36 -1.03 -6.43
C LYS A 259 -1.61 -0.05 -5.54
N LEU A 260 -0.27 -0.13 -5.55
CA LEU A 260 0.59 0.52 -4.56
C LEU A 260 0.35 2.04 -4.43
N ALA A 261 0.28 2.74 -5.55
CA ALA A 261 0.04 4.17 -5.62
C ALA A 261 -0.87 4.50 -6.80
N PHE A 262 -1.26 5.77 -6.97
CA PHE A 262 -2.14 6.19 -8.05
C PHE A 262 -1.52 5.96 -9.44
N GLU A 263 -0.21 6.16 -9.53
CA GLU A 263 0.58 6.19 -10.75
C GLU A 263 1.38 4.90 -11.00
N LEU A 264 1.40 3.98 -10.03
CA LEU A 264 2.08 2.67 -10.14
C LEU A 264 1.13 1.59 -10.67
N PRO A 265 1.64 0.49 -11.28
CA PRO A 265 0.80 -0.49 -11.93
C PRO A 265 -0.12 -1.25 -10.97
N TYR A 266 -1.18 -1.83 -11.55
CA TYR A 266 -1.88 -2.92 -10.87
C TYR A 266 -0.98 -4.13 -10.87
N GLN A 267 -1.01 -4.85 -9.75
CA GLN A 267 -0.20 -6.04 -9.58
C GLN A 267 -1.03 -7.15 -8.95
N VAL A 268 -0.64 -8.37 -9.28
CA VAL A 268 -1.04 -9.54 -8.52
C VAL A 268 0.21 -10.32 -8.14
N GLU A 269 0.40 -10.56 -6.86
CA GLU A 269 1.45 -11.38 -6.29
C GLU A 269 0.90 -12.76 -5.91
N GLU A 270 1.70 -13.79 -6.10
CA GLU A 270 1.40 -15.15 -5.67
C GLU A 270 2.17 -15.47 -4.38
N PHE A 271 1.44 -16.02 -3.40
CA PHE A 271 1.99 -16.50 -2.14
C PHE A 271 1.52 -17.93 -1.85
N ARG A 272 2.35 -18.71 -1.15
CA ARG A 272 2.00 -20.07 -0.72
C ARG A 272 1.28 -20.09 0.62
N SER A 273 1.42 -19.02 1.39
CA SER A 273 0.79 -18.92 2.71
C SER A 273 0.54 -17.48 3.12
N ARG A 274 -0.46 -17.28 3.98
CA ARG A 274 -0.70 -16.04 4.71
C ARG A 274 0.56 -15.52 5.43
N GLN A 275 1.42 -16.42 5.93
CA GLN A 275 2.66 -16.02 6.58
C GLN A 275 3.63 -15.31 5.62
N GLU A 276 3.72 -15.76 4.36
CA GLU A 276 4.54 -15.08 3.33
C GLU A 276 3.97 -13.70 3.00
N VAL A 277 2.64 -13.54 3.00
CA VAL A 277 1.99 -12.25 2.79
C VAL A 277 2.32 -11.27 3.93
N ASN A 278 2.28 -11.73 5.20
CA ASN A 278 2.73 -10.91 6.33
C ASN A 278 4.17 -10.44 6.13
N ASP A 279 5.07 -11.37 5.80
CA ASP A 279 6.49 -11.06 5.68
C ASP A 279 6.74 -10.09 4.52
N TYR A 280 6.05 -10.25 3.40
CA TYR A 280 6.06 -9.31 2.29
C TYR A 280 5.62 -7.91 2.74
N LEU A 281 4.44 -7.78 3.34
CA LEU A 281 3.91 -6.48 3.76
C LEU A 281 4.78 -5.81 4.83
N MET A 282 5.30 -6.56 5.81
CA MET A 282 6.25 -6.00 6.77
C MET A 282 7.57 -5.59 6.13
N ALA A 283 8.08 -6.38 5.18
CA ALA A 283 9.25 -6.00 4.40
C ALA A 283 9.00 -4.76 3.54
N CYS A 284 7.75 -4.45 3.16
CA CYS A 284 7.39 -3.24 2.44
C CYS A 284 7.28 -2.01 3.35
N TYR A 285 6.58 -2.15 4.49
CA TYR A 285 6.07 -1.01 5.25
C TYR A 285 6.76 -0.76 6.60
N ASP A 286 7.48 -1.72 7.17
CA ASP A 286 8.31 -1.50 8.36
C ASP A 286 9.67 -0.91 7.96
N LYS A 287 9.68 0.39 7.66
CA LYS A 287 10.85 1.14 7.16
C LYS A 287 11.32 2.26 8.07
N ASP A 288 10.51 2.63 9.05
CA ASP A 288 10.87 3.68 9.99
C ASP A 288 11.99 3.21 10.92
N ALA A 289 12.85 4.15 11.31
CA ALA A 289 13.89 3.88 12.29
C ALA A 289 13.28 3.38 13.61
N ASP A 290 13.94 2.43 14.26
CA ASP A 290 13.43 1.85 15.50
C ASP A 290 13.13 2.90 16.56
N GLY A 291 11.89 2.86 17.08
CA GLY A 291 11.41 3.77 18.11
C GLY A 291 11.04 5.17 17.61
N LEU A 292 11.04 5.41 16.29
CA LEU A 292 10.54 6.67 15.72
C LEU A 292 9.00 6.70 15.73
N THR A 293 8.38 5.60 15.31
CA THR A 293 6.94 5.37 15.25
C THR A 293 6.64 3.95 15.72
N ALA A 294 5.37 3.65 16.03
CA ALA A 294 4.98 2.27 16.28
C ALA A 294 5.17 1.44 15.00
N LYS A 295 5.51 0.16 15.18
CA LYS A 295 5.63 -0.77 14.05
C LYS A 295 4.26 -0.92 13.36
N PRO A 296 4.20 -1.06 12.02
CA PRO A 296 2.94 -1.28 11.32
C PRO A 296 2.21 -2.52 11.83
N VAL A 297 0.87 -2.48 11.81
CA VAL A 297 0.03 -3.61 12.21
C VAL A 297 -0.79 -4.08 11.01
N ILE A 298 -0.72 -5.38 10.71
CA ILE A 298 -1.44 -5.96 9.58
C ILE A 298 -2.75 -6.56 10.08
N PHE A 299 -3.85 -6.08 9.51
CA PHE A 299 -5.19 -6.61 9.72
C PHE A 299 -5.60 -7.46 8.52
N GLU A 300 -6.20 -8.62 8.80
CA GLU A 300 -7.02 -9.37 7.84
C GLU A 300 -8.48 -9.12 8.21
N ASP A 301 -9.19 -8.41 7.34
CA ASP A 301 -10.51 -7.88 7.61
C ASP A 301 -10.53 -7.02 8.90
N ASP A 302 -11.41 -7.32 9.87
CA ASP A 302 -11.60 -6.54 11.09
C ASP A 302 -10.73 -6.98 12.28
N GLN A 303 -9.74 -7.83 12.05
CA GLN A 303 -8.86 -8.37 13.09
C GLN A 303 -7.40 -8.33 12.68
N VAL A 304 -6.51 -8.28 13.67
CA VAL A 304 -5.07 -8.49 13.44
C VAL A 304 -4.89 -9.85 12.80
N MET A 305 -4.13 -9.90 11.71
CA MET A 305 -3.81 -11.14 11.00
C MET A 305 -3.21 -12.16 11.98
N LYS A 306 -3.62 -13.42 11.91
CA LYS A 306 -3.16 -14.44 12.86
C LYS A 306 -1.65 -14.68 12.76
N GLU A 307 -1.12 -14.56 11.56
CA GLU A 307 0.28 -14.72 11.20
C GLU A 307 1.11 -13.45 11.45
N TYR A 308 0.49 -12.39 12.01
CA TYR A 308 1.16 -11.10 12.22
C TYR A 308 2.44 -11.26 13.03
N ARG A 309 3.55 -10.83 12.44
CA ARG A 309 4.85 -10.70 13.12
C ARG A 309 5.67 -9.59 12.49
N VAL A 310 6.43 -8.90 13.33
CA VAL A 310 7.50 -7.99 12.88
C VAL A 310 8.69 -8.83 12.40
N LEU A 311 9.33 -8.40 11.33
CA LEU A 311 10.57 -9.01 10.85
C LEU A 311 11.72 -8.68 11.80
N LYS A 312 12.71 -9.58 11.88
CA LYS A 312 13.91 -9.40 12.69
C LYS A 312 15.12 -9.22 11.80
#